data_AF-A0A430QYB5-F1
#
_entry.id   AF-A0A430QYB5-F1
#
_cell.length_a   1.000
_cell.length_b   1.000
_cell.length_c   1.000
_cell.angle_alpha   90.00
_cell.angle_beta   90.00
_cell.angle_gamma   90.00
#
_symmetry.space_group_name_H-M   'P 1'
#
loop_
_entity.id
_entity.type
_entity.pdbx_description
1 polymer ?
#
loop_
_entity_poly.entity_id
_entity_poly.type
_entity_poly.pdbx_seq_one_letter_code
_entity_poly.pdbx_strand_id
1 'polypeptide(L)'
;MVLPYPVIALGSLFMGLLAGVLGYTDPYILPWFMIAVAVVASVHGLPWGLLASALAASALALFPPFSGTALALLLLSALLAHQVGKSLRRAHRRARSVAQVERLLASALEALPQAEDREALLKSLPVLRLG
;
A
#
# COMPACT_ATOMS: atom_id res chain seq x y z
N MET A 1 -7.10 -5.50 -8.37
CA MET A 1 -7.15 -6.57 -7.36
C MET A 1 -7.11 -5.95 -5.98
N VAL A 2 -8.10 -6.20 -5.13
CA VAL A 2 -8.08 -5.77 -3.73
C VAL A 2 -7.17 -6.74 -3.01
N LEU A 3 -5.93 -6.33 -2.70
CA LEU A 3 -5.05 -7.17 -1.88
C LEU A 3 -5.77 -7.37 -0.53
N PRO A 4 -5.97 -8.61 -0.06
CA PRO A 4 -6.77 -8.88 1.14
C PRO A 4 -5.95 -8.60 2.41
N TYR A 5 -5.47 -7.37 2.56
CA TYR A 5 -4.71 -6.91 3.73
C TYR A 5 -5.37 -7.27 5.08
N PRO A 6 -6.70 -7.15 5.25
CA PRO A 6 -7.34 -7.56 6.50
C PRO A 6 -7.19 -9.05 6.79
N VAL A 7 -7.28 -9.90 5.75
CA VAL A 7 -7.14 -11.35 5.87
C VAL A 7 -5.72 -11.72 6.27
N ILE A 8 -4.72 -11.04 5.70
CA ILE A 8 -3.31 -11.26 6.06
C ILE A 8 -3.08 -10.88 7.52
N ALA A 9 -3.56 -9.70 7.95
CA ALA A 9 -3.40 -9.24 9.33
C ALA A 9 -4.08 -10.17 10.35
N LEU A 10 -5.34 -10.57 10.09
CA LEU A 10 -6.07 -11.51 10.94
C LEU A 10 -5.39 -12.88 10.97
N GLY A 11 -5.01 -13.40 9.79
CA GLY A 11 -4.37 -14.71 9.67
C GLY A 11 -3.05 -14.75 10.43
N SER A 12 -2.23 -13.71 10.32
CA SER A 12 -0.99 -13.62 11.08
C SER A 12 -1.24 -13.50 12.58
N LEU A 13 -2.22 -12.69 13.01
CA LEU A 13 -2.56 -12.56 14.43
C LEU A 13 -3.01 -13.91 15.02
N PHE A 14 -3.89 -14.61 14.31
CA PHE A 14 -4.38 -15.92 14.72
C PHE A 14 -3.25 -16.94 14.80
N MET A 15 -2.32 -16.93 13.84
CA MET A 15 -1.18 -17.85 13.84
C MET A 15 -0.21 -17.57 15.00
N GLY A 16 0.02 -16.30 15.33
CA GLY A 16 0.81 -15.92 16.51
C GLY A 16 0.19 -16.40 17.82
N LEU A 17 -1.14 -16.23 17.97
CA LEU A 17 -1.87 -16.73 19.14
C LEU A 17 -1.85 -18.26 19.23
N LEU A 18 -2.06 -18.95 18.10
CA LEU A 18 -2.01 -20.41 18.06
C LEU A 18 -0.63 -20.94 18.44
N ALA A 19 0.45 -20.32 17.94
CA ALA A 19 1.81 -20.68 18.32
C ALA A 19 2.06 -20.48 19.83
N GLY A 20 1.53 -19.41 20.42
CA GLY A 20 1.57 -19.19 21.86
C GLY A 20 0.84 -20.26 22.67
N VAL A 21 -0.38 -20.62 22.25
CA VAL A 21 -1.19 -21.66 22.91
C VAL A 21 -0.54 -23.05 22.81
N LEU A 22 0.14 -23.34 21.70
CA LEU A 22 0.89 -24.59 21.49
C LEU A 22 2.21 -24.65 22.27
N GLY A 23 2.58 -23.58 22.99
CA GLY A 23 3.78 -23.54 23.83
C GLY A 23 5.08 -23.32 23.06
N TYR A 24 5.02 -22.79 21.84
CA TYR A 24 6.23 -22.37 21.13
C TYR A 24 6.90 -21.18 21.83
N THR A 25 8.19 -20.99 21.59
CA THR A 25 8.96 -19.90 22.18
C THR A 25 8.87 -18.61 21.34
N ASP A 26 9.20 -17.48 21.97
CA ASP A 26 9.21 -16.13 21.39
C ASP A 26 9.69 -16.02 19.93
N PRO A 27 10.79 -16.67 19.50
CA PRO A 27 11.27 -16.59 18.12
C PRO A 27 10.27 -17.08 17.06
N TYR A 28 9.36 -17.97 17.43
CA TYR A 28 8.35 -18.53 16.52
C TYR A 28 7.03 -17.76 16.57
N ILE A 29 6.78 -17.01 17.65
CA ILE A 29 5.54 -16.27 17.89
C ILE A 29 5.68 -14.84 17.35
N LEU A 30 6.77 -14.15 17.72
CA LEU A 30 6.98 -12.73 17.46
C LEU A 30 6.86 -12.33 15.98
N PRO A 31 7.39 -13.09 15.00
CA PRO A 31 7.28 -12.72 13.58
C PRO A 31 5.83 -12.56 13.10
N TRP A 32 4.91 -13.39 13.61
CA TRP A 32 3.50 -13.33 13.24
C TRP A 32 2.84 -12.03 13.70
N PHE A 33 3.13 -11.62 14.94
CA PHE A 33 2.67 -10.34 15.47
C PHE A 33 3.31 -9.15 14.74
N MET A 34 4.60 -9.25 14.36
CA MET A 34 5.27 -8.23 13.55
C MET A 34 4.59 -8.03 12.20
N ILE A 35 4.16 -9.11 11.53
CA ILE A 35 3.42 -9.04 10.26
C ILE A 35 2.07 -8.38 10.46
N ALA A 36 1.30 -8.77 11.48
CA ALA A 36 0.00 -8.17 11.77
C ALA A 36 0.11 -6.66 11.96
N VAL A 37 1.07 -6.22 12.79
CA VAL A 37 1.36 -4.82 13.07
C VAL A 37 1.81 -4.08 11.81
N ALA A 38 2.71 -4.67 11.02
CA ALA A 38 3.20 -4.08 9.78
C ALA A 38 2.04 -3.82 8.80
N VAL A 39 1.14 -4.78 8.64
CA VAL A 39 -0.01 -4.64 7.73
C VAL A 39 -0.95 -3.52 8.20
N VAL A 40 -1.27 -3.47 9.49
CA VAL A 40 -2.12 -2.42 10.06
C VAL A 40 -1.48 -1.04 9.88
N ALA A 41 -0.19 -0.90 10.20
CA ALA A 41 0.54 0.36 10.08
C ALA A 41 0.71 0.82 8.62
N SER A 42 0.91 -0.13 7.71
CA SER A 42 1.02 0.13 6.27
C SER A 42 -0.30 0.66 5.71
N VAL A 43 -1.43 0.06 6.07
CA VAL A 43 -2.75 0.43 5.53
C VAL A 43 -3.30 1.69 6.19
N HIS A 44 -3.34 1.74 7.53
CA HIS A 44 -4.04 2.77 8.29
C HIS A 44 -3.13 3.90 8.81
N GLY A 45 -1.82 3.73 8.68
CA GLY A 45 -0.84 4.72 9.10
C GLY A 45 -0.27 4.48 10.50
N LEU A 46 0.63 5.37 10.92
CA LEU A 46 1.39 5.23 12.16
C LEU A 46 0.56 5.15 13.46
N PRO A 47 -0.48 5.98 13.69
CA PRO A 47 -1.22 5.92 14.96
C PRO A 47 -1.89 4.56 15.18
N TRP A 48 -2.46 3.98 14.11
CA TRP A 48 -3.00 2.62 14.13
C TRP A 48 -1.92 1.55 14.27
N GLY A 49 -0.75 1.77 13.67
CA GLY A 49 0.42 0.93 13.88
C GLY A 49 0.87 0.87 15.34
N LEU A 50 0.92 2.02 16.02
CA LEU A 50 1.27 2.10 17.45
C LEU A 50 0.25 1.39 18.35
N LEU A 51 -1.05 1.59 18.08
CA LEU A 51 -2.12 0.85 18.78
C LEU A 51 -2.00 -0.65 18.54
N ALA A 52 -1.74 -1.07 17.31
CA ALA A 52 -1.52 -2.48 16.98
C ALA A 52 -0.29 -3.05 17.68
N SER A 53 0.82 -2.30 17.77
CA SER A 53 2.01 -2.71 18.52
C SER A 53 1.71 -2.88 20.01
N ALA A 54 0.94 -1.98 20.62
CA ALA A 54 0.55 -2.08 22.03
C ALA A 54 -0.37 -3.30 22.29
N LEU A 55 -1.33 -3.55 21.39
CA LEU A 55 -2.19 -4.73 21.46
C LEU A 55 -1.40 -6.03 21.24
N ALA A 56 -0.49 -6.05 20.28
CA ALA A 56 0.37 -7.20 20.03
C ALA A 56 1.31 -7.49 21.21
N ALA A 57 1.89 -6.44 21.81
CA ALA A 57 2.76 -6.58 22.97
C ALA A 57 2.00 -7.08 24.21
N SER A 58 0.78 -6.58 24.45
CA SER A 58 -0.07 -7.07 25.54
C SER A 58 -0.52 -8.51 25.33
N ALA A 59 -0.80 -8.92 24.09
CA ALA A 59 -1.07 -10.32 23.75
C ALA A 59 0.17 -11.21 23.98
N LEU A 60 1.35 -10.77 23.55
CA LEU A 60 2.62 -11.47 23.78
C LEU A 60 2.96 -11.58 25.27
N ALA A 61 2.61 -10.59 26.08
CA ALA A 61 2.82 -10.63 27.54
C ALA A 61 2.05 -11.76 28.24
N LEU A 62 1.04 -12.34 27.60
CA LEU A 62 0.35 -13.54 28.10
C LEU A 62 1.19 -14.83 27.96
N PHE A 63 2.24 -14.79 27.14
CA PHE A 63 3.11 -15.93 26.84
C PHE A 63 4.54 -15.63 27.32
N PRO A 64 5.00 -16.20 28.45
CA PRO A 64 6.35 -15.97 28.96
C PRO A 64 7.43 -16.64 28.09
N PRO A 65 8.65 -16.07 28.00
CA PRO A 65 9.10 -14.82 28.60
C PRO A 65 9.01 -13.61 27.65
N PHE A 66 8.12 -12.66 27.94
CA PHE A 66 8.06 -11.40 27.20
C PHE A 66 9.28 -10.51 27.46
N SER A 67 9.86 -9.97 26.39
CA SER A 67 11.07 -9.15 26.44
C SER A 67 10.83 -7.72 25.92
N GLY A 68 11.54 -6.73 26.49
CA GLY A 68 11.48 -5.35 26.00
C GLY A 68 11.97 -5.20 24.55
N THR A 69 12.81 -6.13 24.08
CA THR A 69 13.24 -6.22 22.68
C THR A 69 12.10 -6.61 21.75
N ALA A 70 11.17 -7.48 22.17
CA ALA A 70 9.96 -7.80 21.40
C ALA A 70 9.11 -6.54 21.16
N LEU A 71 8.90 -5.71 22.19
CA LEU A 71 8.20 -4.43 22.04
C LEU A 71 8.92 -3.50 21.05
N ALA A 72 10.24 -3.36 21.18
CA ALA A 72 11.03 -2.53 20.28
C ALA A 72 10.92 -3.01 18.81
N LEU A 73 10.92 -4.33 18.58
CA LEU A 73 10.75 -4.92 17.25
C LEU A 73 9.34 -4.69 16.68
N LEU A 74 8.30 -4.75 17.51
CA LEU A 74 6.93 -4.44 17.09
C LEU A 74 6.78 -2.97 16.68
N LEU A 75 7.37 -2.05 17.45
CA LEU A 75 7.38 -0.62 17.12
C LEU A 75 8.18 -0.33 15.85
N LEU A 76 9.35 -0.97 15.71
CA LEU A 76 10.17 -0.86 14.49
C LEU A 76 9.41 -1.36 13.27
N SER A 77 8.71 -2.48 13.39
CA SER A 77 7.85 -3.02 12.33
C SER A 77 6.77 -2.02 11.92
N ALA A 78 6.08 -1.40 12.89
CA ALA A 78 5.08 -0.36 12.62
C ALA A 78 5.68 0.86 11.90
N LEU A 79 6.84 1.33 12.34
CA LEU A 79 7.53 2.49 11.74
C LEU A 79 7.97 2.22 10.30
N LEU A 80 8.64 1.09 10.05
CA LEU A 80 9.10 0.70 8.73
C LEU A 80 7.92 0.51 7.77
N ALA A 81 6.90 -0.23 8.21
CA ALA A 81 5.73 -0.49 7.38
C ALA A 81 4.91 0.78 7.12
N HIS A 82 4.86 1.73 8.06
CA HIS A 82 4.26 3.04 7.80
C HIS A 82 4.98 3.79 6.68
N GLN A 83 6.31 3.83 6.70
CA GLN A 83 7.11 4.51 5.66
C GLN A 83 6.94 3.83 4.29
N VAL A 84 7.00 2.50 4.26
CA VAL A 84 6.79 1.70 3.04
C VAL A 84 5.36 1.87 2.52
N GLY A 85 4.35 1.82 3.37
CA GLY A 85 2.95 2.07 2.98
C GLY A 85 2.74 3.49 2.46
N LYS A 86 3.44 4.49 3.02
CA LYS A 86 3.41 5.89 2.55
C LYS A 86 4.05 6.04 1.17
N SER A 87 5.17 5.38 0.90
CA SER A 87 5.82 5.41 -0.42
C SER A 87 4.98 4.65 -1.47
N LEU A 88 4.45 3.47 -1.14
CA LEU A 88 3.57 2.68 -2.00
C LEU A 88 2.28 3.43 -2.36
N ARG A 89 1.62 4.07 -1.40
CA ARG A 89 0.43 4.90 -1.68
C ARG A 89 0.74 6.05 -2.64
N ARG A 90 1.91 6.69 -2.51
CA ARG A 90 2.33 7.77 -3.42
C ARG A 90 2.66 7.23 -4.81
N ALA A 91 3.40 6.13 -4.89
CA ALA A 91 3.74 5.48 -6.16
C ALA A 91 2.50 4.98 -6.89
N HIS A 92 1.56 4.36 -6.17
CA HIS A 92 0.31 3.87 -6.74
C HIS A 92 -0.58 5.02 -7.23
N ARG A 93 -0.65 6.14 -6.50
CA ARG A 93 -1.35 7.36 -6.98
C ARG A 93 -0.71 7.92 -8.26
N ARG A 94 0.63 7.96 -8.33
CA ARG A 94 1.37 8.41 -9.54
C ARG A 94 1.15 7.47 -10.72
N ALA A 95 1.21 6.16 -10.51
CA ALA A 95 0.93 5.18 -11.56
C ALA A 95 -0.51 5.32 -12.09
N ARG A 96 -1.48 5.57 -11.20
CA ARG A 96 -2.88 5.77 -11.57
C ARG A 96 -3.10 7.07 -12.35
N SER A 97 -2.41 8.16 -11.99
CA SER A 97 -2.49 9.42 -12.74
C SER A 97 -1.85 9.31 -14.12
N VAL A 98 -0.71 8.61 -14.24
CA VAL A 98 -0.04 8.38 -15.54
C VAL A 98 -0.93 7.53 -16.46
N ALA A 99 -1.49 6.44 -15.96
CA ALA A 99 -2.43 5.61 -16.73
C ALA A 99 -3.69 6.38 -17.17
N GLN A 100 -4.16 7.34 -16.36
CA GLN A 100 -5.30 8.18 -16.71
C GLN A 100 -4.96 9.17 -17.83
N VAL A 101 -3.75 9.72 -17.83
CA VAL A 101 -3.25 10.59 -18.90
C VAL A 101 -3.06 9.79 -20.20
N GLU A 102 -2.48 8.59 -20.14
CA GLU A 102 -2.37 7.71 -21.32
C GLU A 102 -3.74 7.36 -21.90
N ARG A 103 -4.74 7.10 -21.05
CA ARG A 103 -6.11 6.81 -21.49
C ARG A 103 -6.78 8.02 -22.15
N LEU A 104 -6.51 9.23 -21.66
CA LEU A 104 -6.98 10.48 -22.27
C LEU A 104 -6.29 10.74 -23.62
N LEU A 105 -4.98 10.51 -23.71
CA LEU A 105 -4.21 10.62 -24.95
C LEU A 105 -4.67 9.61 -26.00
N ALA A 106 -4.90 8.35 -25.60
CA ALA A 106 -5.46 7.32 -26.47
C ALA A 106 -6.85 7.72 -26.97
N SER A 107 -7.72 8.22 -26.08
CA SER A 107 -9.07 8.68 -26.49
C SER A 107 -9.05 9.92 -27.41
N ALA A 108 -8.08 10.82 -27.24
CA ALA A 108 -7.92 11.97 -28.12
C ALA A 108 -7.38 11.57 -29.50
N LEU A 109 -6.47 10.60 -29.55
CA LEU A 109 -5.94 10.01 -30.78
C LEU A 109 -6.97 9.13 -31.51
N GLU A 110 -7.87 8.46 -30.79
CA GLU A 110 -9.03 7.75 -31.35
C GLU A 110 -10.15 8.68 -31.83
N ALA A 111 -10.23 9.90 -31.30
CA ALA A 111 -11.17 10.93 -31.78
C ALA A 111 -10.64 11.71 -33.00
N LEU A 112 -9.32 11.75 -33.18
CA LEU A 112 -8.65 12.38 -34.32
C LEU A 112 -8.93 11.77 -35.72
N PRO A 113 -9.26 10.48 -35.93
CA PRO A 113 -9.52 9.93 -37.26
C PRO A 113 -10.92 10.25 -37.79
N GLN A 114 -11.82 10.85 -36.98
CA GLN A 114 -13.15 11.26 -37.44
C GLN A 114 -13.19 12.65 -38.09
N ALA A 115 -12.07 13.39 -38.09
CA ALA A 115 -11.90 14.56 -38.96
C ALA A 115 -11.27 14.11 -40.28
N GLU A 116 -12.06 13.34 -41.03
CA GLU A 116 -11.81 12.94 -42.42
C GLU A 116 -11.92 14.17 -43.32
N ASP A 117 -10.99 15.13 -43.20
CA ASP A 117 -10.57 15.94 -44.34
C ASP A 117 -9.29 16.74 -44.06
N ARG A 118 -8.14 16.05 -44.13
CA ARG A 118 -6.80 16.68 -44.11
C ARG A 118 -6.65 17.72 -45.24
N GLU A 119 -7.43 17.61 -46.32
CA GLU A 119 -7.44 18.57 -47.42
C GLU A 119 -8.31 19.80 -47.13
N ALA A 120 -9.41 19.68 -46.39
CA ALA A 120 -10.22 20.85 -46.00
C ALA A 120 -9.50 21.75 -44.99
N LEU A 121 -8.73 21.16 -44.06
CA LEU A 121 -7.93 21.91 -43.08
C LEU A 121 -6.77 22.69 -43.74
N LEU A 122 -6.14 22.11 -44.76
CA LEU A 122 -5.13 22.80 -45.58
C LEU A 122 -5.73 23.91 -46.46
N LYS A 123 -7.00 23.81 -46.87
CA LYS A 123 -7.72 24.88 -47.56
C LYS A 123 -8.23 25.98 -46.63
N SER A 124 -8.44 25.70 -45.35
CA SER A 124 -8.89 26.69 -44.35
C SER A 124 -7.75 27.50 -43.73
N LEU A 125 -6.49 27.14 -43.96
CA LEU A 125 -5.36 27.97 -43.56
C LEU A 125 -5.42 29.28 -44.35
N PRO A 126 -5.62 30.44 -43.69
CA PRO A 126 -5.63 31.71 -44.39
C PRO A 126 -4.25 31.86 -45.02
N VAL A 127 -4.25 31.96 -46.34
CA VAL A 127 -3.09 32.32 -47.15
C VAL A 127 -2.35 33.41 -46.38
N LEU A 128 -1.13 33.11 -45.91
CA LEU A 128 -0.17 34.11 -45.46
C LEU A 128 0.13 34.98 -46.69
N ARG A 129 -0.78 35.91 -46.92
CA ARG A 129 -0.67 37.04 -47.81
C ARG A 129 -0.16 38.14 -46.92
N LEU A 130 1.10 38.49 -47.11
CA LEU A 130 1.83 39.70 -46.72
C LEU A 130 3.29 39.28 -46.94
N GLY A 131 4.03 39.75 -47.92
CA GLY A 131 3.98 41.02 -48.64
C GLY A 131 5.44 41.38 -48.89
#